data_AF-A0A968SU04-F1
#
_entry.id   AF-A0A968SU04-F1
#
_cell.length_a   1.000
_cell.length_b   1.000
_cell.length_c   1.000
_cell.angle_alpha   90.00
_cell.angle_beta   90.00
_cell.angle_gamma   90.00
#
_symmetry.space_group_name_H-M   'P 1'
#
loop_
_entity.id
_entity.type
_entity.pdbx_description
1 polymer ?
#
loop_
_entity_poly.entity_id
_entity_poly.type
_entity_poly.pdbx_seq_one_letter_code
_entity_poly.pdbx_strand_id
1 'polypeptide(L)'
;MTTTSAIRLERARVALEGLSVGDAFGERFFTHPAVVTSLIAQRALPAPPWPYTDDTEMALSIVAVLRQYGTIDQDALARSFTTRANLGRGYGAGALKLLRHLKQ
;
A
#
# COMPACT_ATOMS: atom_id res chain seq x y z
N MET A 1 -6.35 -1.55 -30.65
CA MET A 1 -7.12 -1.71 -29.39
C MET A 1 -6.24 -1.82 -28.13
N THR A 2 -4.94 -1.50 -28.19
CA THR A 2 -3.96 -1.65 -27.09
C THR A 2 -3.76 -0.40 -26.21
N THR A 3 -4.33 0.75 -26.58
CA THR A 3 -4.10 2.04 -25.90
C THR A 3 -4.80 2.18 -24.55
N THR A 4 -6.01 1.63 -24.39
CA THR A 4 -6.80 1.82 -23.16
C THR A 4 -6.22 1.09 -21.96
N SER A 5 -5.72 -0.14 -22.13
CA SER A 5 -5.12 -0.92 -21.04
C SER A 5 -3.81 -0.29 -20.56
N ALA A 6 -2.95 0.14 -21.50
CA ALA A 6 -1.71 0.84 -21.17
C ALA A 6 -1.95 2.16 -20.42
N ILE A 7 -2.93 2.96 -20.85
CA ILE A 7 -3.30 4.21 -20.16
C ILE A 7 -3.83 3.92 -18.74
N ARG A 8 -4.63 2.87 -18.56
CA ARG A 8 -5.13 2.47 -17.24
C ARG A 8 -4.01 2.02 -16.32
N LEU A 9 -3.06 1.23 -16.83
CA LEU A 9 -1.90 0.80 -16.06
C LEU A 9 -1.01 1.97 -15.64
N GLU A 10 -0.79 2.94 -16.54
CA GLU A 10 -0.01 4.13 -16.18
C GLU A 10 -0.71 4.96 -15.10
N ARG A 11 -2.04 5.14 -15.18
CA ARG A 11 -2.81 5.78 -14.10
C ARG A 11 -2.70 5.02 -12.78
N ALA A 12 -2.73 3.68 -12.81
CA ALA A 12 -2.55 2.87 -11.62
C ALA A 12 -1.14 3.04 -11.02
N ARG A 13 -0.11 3.18 -11.85
CA ARG A 13 1.26 3.47 -11.42
C ARG A 13 1.37 4.83 -10.75
N VAL A 14 0.81 5.88 -11.34
CA VAL A 14 0.76 7.23 -10.75
C VAL A 14 -0.01 7.24 -9.43
N ALA A 15 -1.15 6.54 -9.36
CA ALA A 15 -1.91 6.40 -8.13
C ALA A 15 -1.11 5.67 -7.03
N LEU A 16 -0.35 4.63 -7.39
CA LEU A 16 0.52 3.91 -6.46
C LEU A 16 1.66 4.78 -5.94
N GLU A 17 2.28 5.61 -6.79
CA GLU A 17 3.32 6.56 -6.35
C GLU A 17 2.75 7.54 -5.32
N GLY A 18 1.60 8.14 -5.61
CA GLY A 18 0.92 9.04 -4.66
C GLY A 18 0.51 8.34 -3.36
N LEU A 19 -0.05 7.12 -3.45
CA LEU A 19 -0.37 6.30 -2.29
C LEU A 19 0.87 6.05 -1.43
N SER A 20 1.99 5.66 -2.03
CA SER A 20 3.20 5.32 -1.29
C SER A 20 3.76 6.49 -0.46
N VAL A 21 3.64 7.71 -0.99
CA VAL A 21 4.04 8.92 -0.28
C VAL A 21 3.05 9.25 0.83
N GLY A 22 1.74 9.19 0.54
CA GLY A 22 0.68 9.49 1.50
C GLY A 22 0.66 8.51 2.68
N ASP A 23 0.81 7.22 2.40
CA ASP A 23 0.95 6.14 3.38
C ASP A 23 2.17 6.36 4.27
N ALA A 24 3.37 6.45 3.68
CA ALA A 24 4.62 6.61 4.43
C ALA A 24 4.66 7.89 5.28
N PHE A 25 4.06 8.99 4.79
CA PHE A 25 3.93 10.23 5.55
C PHE A 25 2.87 10.12 6.64
N GLY A 26 1.68 9.60 6.31
CA GLY A 26 0.55 9.46 7.22
C GLY A 26 0.87 8.57 8.42
N GLU A 27 1.59 7.47 8.20
CA GLU A 27 2.03 6.54 9.24
C GLU A 27 2.84 7.25 10.35
N ARG A 28 3.56 8.34 10.03
CA ARG A 28 4.35 9.09 11.02
C ARG A 28 3.50 9.83 12.05
N PHE A 29 2.19 9.93 11.83
CA PHE A 29 1.25 10.60 12.73
C PHE A 29 0.47 9.64 13.63
N PHE A 30 0.67 8.32 13.51
CA PHE A 30 0.16 7.33 14.47
C PHE A 30 1.08 7.25 15.70
N THR A 31 1.19 8.37 16.41
CA THR A 31 2.04 8.53 17.59
C THR A 31 1.32 9.36 18.65
N HIS A 32 2.03 9.77 19.71
CA HIS A 32 1.44 10.54 20.79
C HIS A 32 0.84 11.87 20.28
N PRO A 33 -0.42 12.21 20.61
CA PRO A 33 -1.12 13.38 20.06
C PRO A 33 -0.37 14.70 20.23
N ALA A 34 0.35 14.88 21.34
CA ALA A 34 1.16 16.08 21.57
C ALA A 34 2.26 16.29 20.51
N VAL A 35 2.89 15.21 20.03
CA VAL A 35 3.90 15.27 18.96
C VAL A 35 3.25 15.70 17.65
N VAL A 36 2.11 15.09 17.31
CA VAL A 36 1.32 15.41 16.12
C VAL A 36 0.91 16.88 16.09
N THR A 37 0.29 17.37 17.17
CA THR A 37 -0.15 18.76 17.29
C THR A 37 1.02 19.74 17.17
N SER A 38 2.17 19.41 17.76
CA SER A 38 3.39 20.22 17.68
C SER A 38 3.92 20.33 16.25
N LEU A 39 4.02 19.20 15.53
CA LEU A 39 4.46 19.18 14.13
C LEU A 39 3.52 19.97 13.21
N ILE A 40 2.20 19.84 13.41
CA ILE A 40 1.19 20.57 12.64
C ILE A 40 1.32 22.08 12.88
N ALA A 41 1.41 22.51 14.15
CA ALA A 41 1.52 23.93 14.51
C ALA A 41 2.79 24.57 13.91
N GLN A 42 3.89 23.82 13.88
CA GLN A 42 5.18 24.28 13.36
C GLN A 42 5.31 24.11 11.84
N ARG A 43 4.34 23.47 11.17
CA ARG A 43 4.46 23.01 9.77
C ARG A 43 5.76 22.22 9.54
N ALA A 44 6.16 21.45 10.54
CA ALA A 44 7.38 20.66 10.52
C ALA A 44 7.12 19.25 9.99
N LEU A 45 8.11 18.69 9.31
CA LEU A 45 8.05 17.31 8.82
C LEU A 45 8.50 16.32 9.91
N PRO A 46 7.89 15.14 10.01
CA PRO A 46 8.39 14.07 10.86
C PRO A 46 9.77 13.61 10.39
N ALA A 47 10.64 13.21 11.32
CA ALA A 47 11.98 12.76 10.99
C ALA A 47 11.96 11.50 10.09
N PRO A 48 12.88 11.39 9.11
CA PRO A 48 13.07 10.17 8.33
C PRO A 48 13.67 9.04 9.19
N PRO A 49 13.61 7.78 8.74
CA PRO A 49 12.99 7.32 7.49
C PRO A 49 11.45 7.27 7.57
N TRP A 50 10.79 7.36 6.41
CA TRP A 50 9.34 7.18 6.27
C TRP A 50 9.07 5.84 5.57
N PRO A 51 8.97 4.73 6.32
CA PRO A 51 8.55 3.46 5.74
C PRO A 51 7.06 3.53 5.39
N TYR A 52 6.69 2.96 4.25
CA TYR A 52 5.28 2.69 3.92
C TYR A 52 4.74 1.50 4.73
N THR A 53 3.42 1.31 4.77
CA THR A 53 2.72 0.28 5.55
C THR A 53 2.11 -0.83 4.68
N ASP A 54 1.20 -1.62 5.24
CA ASP A 54 0.47 -2.64 4.50
C ASP A 54 -0.40 -2.06 3.40
N ASP A 55 -0.78 -0.78 3.45
CA ASP A 55 -1.54 -0.09 2.39
C ASP A 55 -0.77 -0.12 1.06
N THR A 56 0.46 0.40 1.04
CA THR A 56 1.33 0.31 -0.13
C THR A 56 1.69 -1.14 -0.43
N GLU A 57 1.84 -1.98 0.61
CA GLU A 57 2.20 -3.38 0.40
C GLU A 57 1.08 -4.15 -0.35
N MET A 58 -0.18 -3.89 -0.03
CA MET A 58 -1.31 -4.50 -0.74
C MET A 58 -1.50 -3.88 -2.14
N ALA A 59 -1.36 -2.57 -2.27
CA ALA A 59 -1.54 -1.89 -3.56
C ALA A 59 -0.52 -2.34 -4.63
N LEU A 60 0.72 -2.59 -4.23
CA LEU A 60 1.75 -3.18 -5.11
C LEU A 60 1.32 -4.54 -5.67
N SER A 61 0.66 -5.40 -4.88
CA SER A 61 0.13 -6.68 -5.38
C SER A 61 -0.98 -6.47 -6.41
N ILE A 62 -1.85 -5.47 -6.21
CA ILE A 62 -2.90 -5.10 -7.19
C ILE A 62 -2.26 -4.65 -8.51
N VAL A 63 -1.31 -3.71 -8.46
CA VAL A 63 -0.65 -3.18 -9.67
C VAL A 63 0.16 -4.26 -10.39
N ALA A 64 0.80 -5.17 -9.65
CA ALA A 64 1.52 -6.30 -10.24
C ALA A 64 0.58 -7.22 -11.05
N VAL A 65 -0.60 -7.55 -10.50
CA VAL A 65 -1.61 -8.35 -11.20
C VAL A 65 -2.17 -7.62 -12.41
N LEU A 66 -2.52 -6.33 -12.28
CA LEU A 66 -2.99 -5.52 -13.41
C LEU A 66 -1.96 -5.46 -14.54
N ARG A 67 -0.67 -5.32 -14.20
CA ARG A 67 0.43 -5.33 -15.17
C ARG A 67 0.54 -6.68 -15.89
N GLN A 68 0.41 -7.78 -15.17
CA GLN A 68 0.62 -9.12 -15.72
C GLN A 68 -0.58 -9.61 -16.55
N TYR A 69 -1.80 -9.35 -16.09
CA TYR A 69 -3.03 -9.94 -16.65
C TYR A 69 -3.91 -8.93 -17.39
N GLY A 70 -3.63 -7.63 -17.28
CA GLY A 70 -4.46 -6.56 -17.85
C GLY A 70 -5.83 -6.36 -17.16
N THR A 71 -6.12 -7.15 -16.14
CA THR A 71 -7.33 -7.14 -15.31
C THR A 71 -7.00 -7.71 -13.93
N ILE A 72 -7.94 -7.64 -12.99
CA ILE A 72 -7.82 -8.35 -11.71
C ILE A 72 -8.22 -9.80 -11.91
N ASP A 73 -7.22 -10.68 -11.94
CA ASP A 73 -7.39 -12.11 -11.70
C ASP A 73 -7.38 -12.34 -10.17
N GLN A 74 -8.50 -12.81 -9.62
CA GLN A 74 -8.70 -12.91 -8.17
C GLN A 74 -7.77 -13.94 -7.53
N ASP A 75 -7.54 -15.07 -8.20
CA ASP A 75 -6.67 -16.12 -7.67
C ASP A 75 -5.21 -15.69 -7.70
N ALA A 76 -4.79 -15.02 -8.78
CA ALA A 76 -3.46 -14.44 -8.89
C ALA A 76 -3.25 -13.34 -7.84
N LEU A 77 -4.29 -12.52 -7.58
CA LEU A 77 -4.24 -11.48 -6.55
C LEU A 77 -4.14 -12.08 -5.15
N ALA A 78 -4.94 -13.09 -4.83
CA ALA A 78 -4.87 -13.80 -3.55
C ALA A 78 -3.48 -14.40 -3.31
N ARG A 79 -2.91 -15.08 -4.32
CA ARG A 79 -1.52 -15.59 -4.27
C ARG A 79 -0.50 -14.47 -4.11
N SER A 80 -0.69 -13.34 -4.80
CA SER A 80 0.21 -12.19 -4.68
C SER A 80 0.19 -11.62 -3.27
N PHE A 81 -1.00 -11.43 -2.69
CA PHE A 81 -1.13 -10.94 -1.31
C PHE A 81 -0.39 -11.84 -0.31
N THR A 82 -0.56 -13.16 -0.40
CA THR A 82 0.09 -14.08 0.54
C THR A 82 1.60 -14.20 0.35
N THR A 83 2.06 -14.15 -0.90
CA THR A 83 3.48 -14.24 -1.26
C THR A 83 4.25 -12.97 -0.89
N ARG A 84 3.64 -11.80 -1.09
CA ARG A 84 4.27 -10.50 -0.82
C ARG A 84 4.12 -10.02 0.62
N ALA A 85 3.16 -10.57 1.37
CA ALA A 85 2.86 -10.11 2.72
C ALA A 85 4.12 -10.03 3.60
N ASN A 86 4.44 -8.81 4.03
CA ASN A 86 5.49 -8.52 4.99
C ASN A 86 4.86 -8.16 6.34
N LEU A 87 4.89 -9.10 7.30
CA LEU A 87 4.23 -8.93 8.60
C LEU A 87 4.74 -7.73 9.42
N GLY A 88 5.93 -7.19 9.09
CA GLY A 88 6.46 -5.97 9.69
C GLY A 88 5.83 -4.67 9.18
N ARG A 89 4.85 -4.74 8.26
CA ARG A 89 4.22 -3.56 7.63
C ARG A 89 2.93 -3.07 8.30
N GLY A 90 2.53 -3.65 9.43
CA GLY A 90 1.45 -3.08 10.22
C GLY A 90 0.04 -3.60 9.92
N TYR A 91 -0.09 -4.70 9.17
CA TYR A 91 -1.38 -5.31 8.82
C TYR A 91 -2.37 -5.38 9.99
N GLY A 92 -3.58 -4.86 9.75
CA GLY A 92 -4.69 -4.97 10.68
C GLY A 92 -5.07 -6.42 10.98
N ALA A 93 -5.64 -6.67 12.16
CA ALA A 93 -5.97 -8.02 12.63
C ALA A 93 -6.90 -8.80 11.67
N GLY A 94 -7.82 -8.12 10.99
CA GLY A 94 -8.68 -8.72 9.97
C GLY A 94 -7.90 -9.18 8.74
N ALA A 95 -7.04 -8.32 8.20
CA ALA A 95 -6.19 -8.63 7.05
C ALA A 95 -5.24 -9.80 7.37
N LEU A 96 -4.62 -9.80 8.54
CA LEU A 96 -3.77 -10.92 8.99
C LEU A 96 -4.53 -12.25 9.05
N LYS A 97 -5.78 -12.25 9.56
CA LYS A 97 -6.61 -13.45 9.57
C LYS A 97 -6.89 -13.93 8.15
N LEU A 98 -7.26 -13.04 7.24
CA LEU A 98 -7.53 -13.39 5.84
C LEU A 98 -6.28 -13.96 5.15
N LEU A 99 -5.13 -13.31 5.28
CA LEU A 99 -3.87 -13.76 4.69
C LEU A 99 -3.46 -15.15 5.17
N ARG A 100 -3.76 -15.51 6.42
CA ARG A 100 -3.52 -16.87 6.93
C ARG A 100 -4.45 -17.89 6.30
N HIS A 101 -5.72 -17.55 6.10
CA HIS A 101 -6.68 -18.45 5.44
C HIS A 101 -6.31 -18.69 3.97
N LEU A 102 -5.81 -17.66 3.28
CA LEU A 102 -5.38 -17.76 1.87
C LEU A 102 -4.07 -18.55 1.68
N LYS A 103 -3.32 -18.84 2.75
CA LYS A 103 -2.09 -19.64 2.70
C LYS A 103 -2.33 -21.15 2.82
N GLN A 104 -3.56 -21.57 3.14
CA GLN A 104 -3.99 -22.96 3.25
C GLN A 104 -4.56 -23.45 1.91
#